data_AF-A0A351WWF8-F1
#
_entry.id   AF-A0A351WWF8-F1
#
_cell.length_a   1.000
_cell.length_b   1.000
_cell.length_c   1.000
_cell.angle_alpha   90.00
_cell.angle_beta   90.00
_cell.angle_gamma   90.00
#
_symmetry.space_group_name_H-M   'P 1'
#
loop_
_entity.id
_entity.type
_entity.pdbx_description
1 polymer ?
#
loop_
_entity_poly.entity_id
_entity_poly.type
_entity_poly.pdbx_seq_one_letter_code
_entity_poly.pdbx_strand_id
1 'polypeptide(L)' 'MLLEQLVEKAGKEPEHDWDAYYGWLLSAHAGREIEGYAFWQCQRCLTTNVLLLPARYGKCRCCDLIHLP' A
#
# COMPACT_ATOMS: atom_id res chain seq x y z
N MET A 1 -19.39 19.37 -9.88
CA MET A 1 -19.55 18.44 -11.01
C MET A 1 -20.99 18.48 -11.45
N LEU A 2 -21.26 18.67 -12.75
CA LEU A 2 -22.63 18.65 -13.28
C LEU A 2 -23.16 17.21 -13.37
N LEU A 3 -24.49 17.06 -13.41
CA LEU A 3 -25.17 15.76 -13.45
C LEU A 3 -24.80 14.97 -14.72
N GLU A 4 -24.63 15.61 -15.88
CA GLU A 4 -24.22 14.91 -17.10
C GLU A 4 -22.83 14.27 -16.95
N GLN A 5 -21.90 14.96 -16.29
CA GLN A 5 -20.54 14.46 -16.04
C GLN A 5 -20.53 13.27 -15.05
N LEU A 6 -21.49 13.22 -14.13
CA LEU A 6 -21.66 12.10 -13.21
C LEU A 6 -22.21 10.86 -13.92
N VAL A 7 -23.19 11.04 -14.81
CA VAL A 7 -23.79 9.97 -15.62
C VAL A 7 -22.77 9.39 -16.59
N GLU A 8 -21.97 10.24 -17.25
CA GLU A 8 -20.92 9.81 -18.17
C GLU A 8 -19.79 9.06 -17.45
N LYS A 9 -19.42 9.48 -16.23
CA LYS A 9 -18.43 8.78 -15.40
C LYS A 9 -18.93 7.43 -14.88
N ALA A 10 -20.23 7.31 -14.58
CA ALA A 10 -20.84 6.05 -14.12
C ALA A 10 -21.05 5.01 -15.23
N GLY A 11 -21.04 5.44 -16.50
CA GLY A 11 -21.13 4.55 -17.67
C GLY A 11 -19.81 3.91 -18.12
N LYS A 12 -18.67 4.31 -17.53
CA LYS A 12 -17.37 3.68 -17.79
C LYS A 12 -17.23 2.40 -16.98
N GLU A 13 -16.58 1.39 -17.54
CA GLU A 13 -16.18 0.20 -16.79
C GLU A 13 -15.38 0.65 -15.57
N PRO A 14 -15.73 0.20 -14.35
CA PRO A 14 -15.00 0.59 -13.16
C PRO A 14 -13.53 0.17 -13.30
N GLU A 15 -12.66 1.14 -13.54
CA GLU A 15 -11.23 0.92 -13.42
C GLU A 15 -10.94 0.78 -11.92
N HIS A 16 -10.79 -0.46 -11.48
CA HIS A 16 -10.37 -0.74 -10.12
C HIS A 16 -8.93 -0.26 -9.96
N ASP A 17 -8.77 0.97 -9.46
CA ASP A 17 -7.48 1.48 -9.04
C ASP A 17 -7.06 0.77 -7.76
N TRP A 18 -6.45 -0.40 -7.95
CA TRP A 18 -5.93 -1.23 -6.86
C TRP A 18 -4.83 -0.51 -6.10
N ASP A 19 -4.05 0.36 -6.76
CA ASP A 19 -3.00 1.13 -6.11
C ASP A 19 -3.60 2.16 -5.16
N ALA A 20 -4.65 2.87 -5.57
CA ALA A 20 -5.41 3.76 -4.68
C ALA A 20 -6.08 2.99 -3.54
N TYR A 21 -6.66 1.82 -3.81
CA TYR A 21 -7.26 0.97 -2.78
C TYR A 21 -6.23 0.53 -1.74
N TYR A 22 -5.08 0.00 -2.16
CA TYR A 22 -4.04 -0.44 -1.24
C TYR A 22 -3.37 0.74 -0.52
N GLY A 23 -3.20 1.88 -1.19
CA GLY A 23 -2.73 3.12 -0.58
C GLY A 23 -3.65 3.58 0.56
N TRP A 24 -4.96 3.59 0.32
CA TRP A 24 -5.96 3.89 1.36
C TRP A 24 -5.93 2.88 2.51
N LEU A 25 -5.96 1.57 2.19
CA LEU A 25 -5.99 0.49 3.19
C LEU A 25 -4.77 0.54 4.12
N LEU A 26 -3.58 0.70 3.54
CA LEU A 26 -2.33 0.72 4.30
C LEU A 26 -2.15 2.02 5.09
N SER A 27 -2.60 3.16 4.55
CA SER A 27 -2.64 4.43 5.31
C SER A 27 -3.56 4.32 6.52
N ALA A 28 -4.75 3.73 6.34
CA ALA A 28 -5.69 3.49 7.43
C ALA A 28 -5.11 2.56 8.52
N HIS A 29 -4.43 1.48 8.13
CA HIS A 29 -3.74 0.58 9.07
C HIS A 29 -2.57 1.25 9.80
N ALA A 30 -1.84 2.14 9.12
CA ALA A 30 -0.69 2.84 9.70
C ALA A 30 -1.09 4.01 10.62
N GLY A 31 -2.34 4.47 10.54
CA GLY A 31 -2.82 5.67 11.25
C GLY A 31 -2.20 6.97 10.74
N ARG A 32 -1.61 6.97 9.53
CA ARG A 32 -0.99 8.11 8.87
C ARG A 32 -0.99 7.90 7.36
N GLU A 33 -0.88 8.98 6.60
CA GLU A 33 -0.63 8.88 5.16
C GLU A 33 0.73 8.22 4.89
N ILE A 34 0.77 7.36 3.87
CA ILE A 34 2.00 6.74 3.36
C ILE A 34 2.27 7.26 1.95
N GLU A 35 3.55 7.39 1.61
CA GLU A 35 3.97 7.80 0.27
C GLU A 35 4.04 6.61 -0.71
N GLY A 36 4.01 5.39 -0.18
CA GLY A 36 4.06 4.16 -0.93
C GLY A 36 4.34 2.96 -0.05
N TYR A 37 4.46 1.79 -0.66
CA TYR A 37 4.79 0.56 0.03
C TYR A 37 5.70 -0.32 -0.83
N ALA A 38 6.51 -1.13 -0.17
CA ALA A 38 7.40 -2.10 -0.81
C ALA A 38 7.30 -3.46 -0.10
N PHE A 39 7.46 -4.54 -0.86
CA PHE A 39 7.56 -5.89 -0.32
C PHE A 39 9.02 -6.31 -0.27
N TRP A 40 9.40 -6.99 0.80
CA TRP A 40 10.72 -7.62 0.89
C TRP A 40 10.62 -8.99 1.55
N GLN A 41 11.42 -9.94 1.06
CA GLN A 41 11.52 -11.27 1.65
C GLN A 41 12.68 -11.32 2.65
N CYS A 42 12.38 -11.77 3.88
CA CYS A 42 13.39 -11.95 4.90
C CYS A 42 14.35 -13.09 4.54
N GLN A 43 15.64 -12.78 4.42
CA GLN A 43 16.67 -13.77 4.07
C GLN A 43 16.91 -14.84 5.16
N ARG A 44 16.49 -14.58 6.40
CA ARG A 44 16.63 -15.55 7.51
C ARG A 44 15.47 -16.55 7.63
N CYS A 45 14.22 -16.09 7.61
CA CYS A 45 13.04 -16.91 7.86
C CYS A 45 12.06 -16.99 6.66
N LEU A 46 12.45 -16.43 5.51
CA LEU A 46 11.69 -16.41 4.25
C LEU A 46 10.31 -15.74 4.31
N THR A 47 9.99 -15.08 5.42
CA THR A 47 8.74 -14.32 5.57
C THR A 47 8.73 -13.11 4.65
N THR A 48 7.67 -12.94 3.85
CA THR A 48 7.39 -11.71 3.10
C THR A 48 6.85 -10.65 4.04
N ASN A 49 7.49 -9.49 4.06
CA ASN A 49 7.13 -8.34 4.88
C ASN A 49 6.73 -7.16 3.99
N VAL A 50 5.98 -6.23 4.57
CA VAL A 50 5.59 -4.97 3.94
C VAL A 50 6.36 -3.85 4.63
N LEU A 51 6.94 -2.96 3.85
CA LEU A 51 7.56 -1.71 4.28
C LEU A 51 6.67 -0.55 3.81
N LEU A 52 6.29 0.34 4.73
CA LEU A 52 5.50 1.52 4.43
C LEU A 52 6.40 2.75 4.33
N LEU A 53 6.48 3.37 3.16
CA LEU A 53 7.33 4.54 2.92
C LEU A 53 6.75 5.79 3.62
N PRO A 54 7.61 6.69 4.13
CA PRO A 54 9.05 6.79 3.92
C PRO A 54 9.91 6.12 5.01
N ALA A 55 9.49 4.96 5.55
CA ALA A 55 10.27 4.27 6.56
C ALA A 55 11.70 3.94 6.08
N ARG A 56 12.70 4.29 6.91
CA ARG A 56 14.14 4.08 6.61
C ARG A 56 14.61 2.64 6.79
N TYR A 57 13.83 1.82 7.48
CA TYR A 57 14.13 0.42 7.73
C TYR A 57 12.83 -0.36 7.95
N GLY A 58 12.86 -1.65 7.64
CA GLY A 58 11.80 -2.60 7.96
C GLY A 58 12.23 -3.55 9.09
N LYS A 59 11.27 -4.10 9.83
CA LYS A 59 11.50 -5.19 10.78
C LYS A 59 10.72 -6.41 10.31
N CYS A 60 11.37 -7.58 10.25
CA CYS A 60 10.67 -8.81 9.90
C CYS A 60 9.64 -9.14 10.99
N ARG A 61 8.38 -9.37 10.61
CA ARG A 61 7.30 -9.70 11.54
C ARG A 61 7.44 -11.06 12.22
N CYS A 62 8.36 -11.91 11.76
CA CYS A 62 8.53 -13.28 12.23
C CYS A 62 9.79 -13.45 13.10
N CYS A 63 10.95 -13.00 12.60
CA CYS A 63 12.23 -13.21 13.30
C CYS A 63 12.92 -11.91 13.73
N ASP A 64 12.23 -10.78 13.64
CA ASP A 64 12.71 -9.46 14.06
C ASP A 64 13.96 -8.94 13.34
N LEU A 65 14.40 -9.60 12.26
CA LEU A 65 15.52 -9.15 11.44
C LEU A 65 15.23 -7.77 10.84
N ILE A 66 16.18 -6.84 10.99
CA ILE A 66 16.10 -5.52 10.40
C ILE A 66 16.51 -5.58 8.92
N HIS A 67 15.68 -4.98 8.06
CA HIS A 67 15.97 -4.75 6.65
C HIS A 67 16.25 -3.27 6.43
N LEU A 68 17.39 -3.00 5.80
CA LEU A 68 17.72 -1.70 5.26
C LEU A 68 17.43 -1.78 3.74
N PRO A 69 16.42 -1.06 3.24
CA PRO A 69 16.07 -1.03 1.82
C PRO A 69 17.16 -0.36 0.97
#